data_AF-A0A7V5CJL1-F1
#
_entry.id   AF-A0A7V5CJL1-F1
#
_cell.length_a   1.000
_cell.length_b   1.000
_cell.length_c   1.000
_cell.angle_alpha   90.00
_cell.angle_beta   90.00
_cell.angle_gamma   90.00
#
_symmetry.space_group_name_H-M   'P 1'
#
loop_
_entity.id
_entity.type
_entity.pdbx_description
1 polymer ?
#
loop_
_entity_poly.entity_id
_entity_poly.type
_entity_poly.pdbx_seq_one_letter_code
_entity_poly.pdbx_strand_id
1 'polypeptide(L)'
;MAITVLYGFMMQREKIMAALLSCYMGMVIVSVWAEPIKQFFEGKKLIANTWIQSGASPATIKISLFLIIVGIVAAKADISVGRDSNLMAPFEILAYSFITGVLIAATVFKYLPDATQEQIISQTHLVHFLKDYYTLWLLSPIALILFITSRRRI
;
A
#
# COMPACT_ATOMS: atom_id res chain seq x y z
N MET A 1 -1.57 18.42 28.60
CA MET A 1 -2.27 18.40 27.30
C MET A 1 -1.31 18.48 26.10
N ALA A 2 -0.39 19.45 26.01
CA ALA A 2 0.55 19.53 24.87
C ALA A 2 1.44 18.27 24.70
N ILE A 3 1.92 17.69 25.80
CA ILE A 3 2.75 16.47 25.77
C ILE A 3 1.97 15.26 25.23
N THR A 4 0.67 15.15 25.57
CA THR A 4 -0.20 14.07 25.10
C THR A 4 -0.52 14.17 23.61
N VAL A 5 -0.71 15.40 23.12
CA VAL A 5 -0.92 15.68 21.68
C VAL A 5 0.34 15.37 20.89
N LEU A 6 1.52 15.80 21.37
CA LEU A 6 2.81 15.49 20.75
C LEU A 6 3.08 13.97 20.74
N TYR A 7 2.77 13.26 21.82
CA TYR A 7 2.88 11.80 21.88
C TYR A 7 1.94 11.10 20.89
N GLY A 8 0.70 11.58 20.74
CA GLY A 8 -0.24 11.06 19.74
C GLY A 8 0.26 11.23 18.30
N PHE A 9 0.87 12.37 17.98
CA PHE A 9 1.49 12.62 16.67
C PHE A 9 2.75 11.77 16.45
N MET A 10 3.59 11.58 17.47
CA MET A 10 4.76 10.69 17.37
C MET A 10 4.35 9.24 17.12
N MET A 11 3.30 8.75 17.80
CA MET A 11 2.78 7.40 17.59
C MET A 11 2.17 7.22 16.18
N GLN A 12 1.63 8.28 15.57
CA GLN A 12 1.13 8.23 14.20
C GLN A 12 2.24 8.10 13.15
N ARG A 13 3.41 8.71 13.37
CA ARG A 13 4.56 8.60 12.44
C ARG A 13 4.96 7.15 12.18
N GLU A 14 5.18 6.40 13.25
CA GLU A 14 5.64 5.01 13.17
C GLU A 14 4.63 4.16 12.41
N LYS A 15 3.34 4.39 12.66
CA LYS A 15 2.22 3.73 11.97
C LYS A 15 2.15 4.05 10.48
N ILE A 16 2.43 5.29 10.09
CA ILE A 16 2.40 5.69 8.69
C ILE A 16 3.59 5.09 7.94
N MET A 17 4.78 5.08 8.54
CA MET A 17 5.97 4.46 7.94
C MET A 17 5.82 2.94 7.83
N ALA A 18 5.25 2.31 8.86
CA ALA A 18 4.85 0.93 8.84
C ALA A 18 3.88 0.65 7.69
N ALA A 19 2.79 1.42 7.58
CA ALA A 19 1.81 1.24 6.51
C ALA A 19 2.42 1.43 5.11
N LEU A 20 3.32 2.40 4.94
CA LEU A 20 4.04 2.62 3.70
C LEU A 20 4.91 1.42 3.32
N LEU A 21 5.70 0.91 4.27
CA LEU A 21 6.54 -0.27 4.07
C LEU A 21 5.69 -1.51 3.76
N SER A 22 4.56 -1.67 4.47
CA SER A 22 3.57 -2.72 4.21
C SER A 22 3.01 -2.66 2.79
N CYS A 23 2.82 -1.47 2.22
CA CYS A 23 2.39 -1.32 0.83
C CYS A 23 3.45 -1.85 -0.15
N TYR A 24 4.73 -1.51 0.06
CA TYR A 24 5.81 -2.03 -0.78
C TYR A 24 5.95 -3.55 -0.64
N MET A 25 5.92 -4.08 0.58
CA MET A 25 5.94 -5.52 0.82
C MET A 25 4.74 -6.21 0.18
N GLY A 26 3.55 -5.64 0.31
CA GLY A 26 2.33 -6.12 -0.32
C GLY A 26 2.44 -6.18 -1.84
N MET A 27 2.97 -5.13 -2.48
CA MET A 27 3.21 -5.11 -3.93
C MET A 27 4.17 -6.22 -4.36
N VAL A 28 5.28 -6.38 -3.65
CA VAL A 28 6.28 -7.43 -3.96
C VAL A 28 5.67 -8.82 -3.78
N ILE A 29 5.01 -9.09 -2.66
CA ILE A 29 4.43 -10.41 -2.39
C ILE A 29 3.33 -10.73 -3.41
N VAL A 30 2.45 -9.78 -3.75
CA VAL A 30 1.43 -9.98 -4.79
C VAL A 30 2.05 -10.30 -6.14
N SER A 31 3.15 -9.65 -6.51
CA SER A 31 3.84 -9.91 -7.78
C SER A 31 4.36 -11.36 -7.90
N VAL A 32 4.73 -11.97 -6.78
CA VAL A 32 5.27 -13.34 -6.73
C VAL A 32 4.17 -14.39 -6.49
N TRP A 33 3.21 -14.09 -5.60
CA TRP A 33 2.25 -15.07 -5.10
C TRP A 33 0.89 -15.04 -5.78
N ALA A 34 0.53 -13.98 -6.50
CA ALA A 34 -0.79 -13.91 -7.14
C ALA A 34 -1.03 -15.03 -8.15
N GLU A 35 -0.02 -15.38 -8.96
CA GLU A 35 -0.14 -16.41 -9.98
C GLU A 35 -0.22 -17.83 -9.38
N PRO A 36 0.66 -18.25 -8.43
CA PRO A 36 0.49 -19.51 -7.70
C PRO A 36 -0.87 -19.65 -7.01
N ILE A 37 -1.36 -18.58 -6.37
CA ILE A 37 -2.67 -18.58 -5.69
C ILE A 37 -3.79 -18.72 -6.71
N LYS A 38 -3.74 -17.98 -7.82
CA LYS A 38 -4.70 -18.13 -8.91
C LYS A 38 -4.73 -19.55 -9.45
N GLN A 39 -3.57 -20.17 -9.71
CA GLN A 39 -3.48 -21.55 -10.19
C GLN A 39 -4.04 -22.58 -9.19
N PHE A 40 -3.93 -22.30 -7.89
CA PHE A 40 -4.56 -23.09 -6.84
C PHE A 40 -6.09 -23.01 -6.90
N PHE A 41 -6.66 -21.81 -7.04
CA PHE A 41 -8.11 -21.62 -7.18
C PHE A 41 -8.67 -22.08 -8.55
N GLU A 42 -7.85 -22.08 -9.60
CA GLU A 42 -8.21 -22.62 -10.92
C GLU A 42 -8.11 -24.16 -10.99
N GLY A 43 -7.69 -24.83 -9.91
CA GLY A 43 -7.62 -26.29 -9.84
C GLY A 43 -6.53 -26.93 -10.72
N LYS A 44 -5.56 -26.15 -11.23
CA LYS A 44 -4.45 -26.68 -12.05
C LYS A 44 -3.41 -27.47 -11.25
N LYS A 45 -3.46 -27.40 -9.92
CA LYS A 45 -2.74 -28.31 -9.01
C LYS A 45 -3.74 -29.17 -8.25
N LEU A 46 -3.83 -30.44 -8.64
CA LEU A 46 -4.57 -31.49 -7.92
C LEU A 46 -3.99 -31.68 -6.51
N ILE A 47 -4.54 -30.98 -5.53
CA ILE A 47 -4.38 -31.35 -4.12
C ILE A 47 -5.79 -31.56 -3.58
N ALA A 48 -6.16 -32.84 -3.49
CA ALA A 48 -7.43 -33.35 -2.97
C ALA A 48 -8.68 -32.92 -3.76
N ASN A 49 -8.96 -33.62 -4.87
CA ASN A 49 -10.26 -34.01 -5.48
C ASN A 49 -11.53 -33.17 -5.20
N THR A 50 -11.41 -31.88 -4.94
CA THR A 50 -12.50 -30.98 -4.57
C THR A 50 -12.41 -29.81 -5.53
N TRP A 51 -13.35 -29.78 -6.46
CA TRP A 51 -13.42 -28.81 -7.54
C TRP A 51 -13.90 -27.47 -6.97
N ILE A 52 -12.98 -26.68 -6.43
CA ILE A 52 -13.29 -25.32 -5.99
C ILE A 52 -13.24 -24.44 -7.24
N GLN A 53 -14.30 -24.48 -8.04
CA GLN A 53 -14.48 -23.62 -9.20
C GLN A 53 -14.88 -22.21 -8.71
N SER A 54 -13.95 -21.51 -8.07
CA SER A 54 -14.20 -20.13 -7.66
C SER A 54 -14.07 -19.23 -8.88
N GLY A 55 -15.17 -18.61 -9.31
CA GLY A 55 -15.16 -17.56 -10.35
C GLY A 55 -14.49 -16.25 -9.90
N ALA A 56 -13.58 -16.30 -8.92
CA ALA A 56 -12.87 -15.14 -8.41
C ALA A 56 -11.99 -14.56 -9.52
N SER A 57 -12.26 -13.31 -9.90
CA SER A 57 -11.47 -12.64 -10.93
C SER A 57 -10.00 -12.51 -10.49
N PRO A 58 -9.02 -12.58 -11.40
CA PRO A 58 -7.62 -12.36 -11.07
C PRO A 58 -7.37 -11.01 -10.37
N ALA A 59 -8.19 -10.00 -10.66
CA ALA A 59 -8.18 -8.71 -9.98
C ALA A 59 -8.56 -8.83 -8.50
N THR A 60 -9.65 -9.55 -8.20
CA THR A 60 -10.12 -9.78 -6.82
C THR A 60 -9.08 -10.50 -5.99
N ILE A 61 -8.37 -11.48 -6.56
CA ILE A 61 -7.28 -12.21 -5.88
C ILE A 61 -6.14 -11.25 -5.55
N LYS A 62 -5.66 -10.46 -6.52
CA LYS A 62 -4.57 -9.50 -6.32
C LYS A 62 -4.91 -8.43 -5.28
N ILE A 63 -6.10 -7.86 -5.35
CA ILE A 63 -6.56 -6.82 -4.42
C ILE A 63 -6.73 -7.40 -3.00
N SER A 64 -7.39 -8.55 -2.86
CA SER A 64 -7.58 -9.19 -1.55
C SER A 64 -6.24 -9.56 -0.92
N LEU A 65 -5.35 -10.18 -1.69
CA LEU A 65 -4.02 -10.56 -1.23
C LEU A 65 -3.22 -9.33 -0.79
N PHE A 66 -3.24 -8.26 -1.59
CA PHE A 66 -2.60 -6.99 -1.26
C PHE A 66 -3.10 -6.42 0.07
N LEU A 67 -4.41 -6.26 0.23
CA LEU A 67 -5.01 -5.68 1.44
C LEU A 67 -4.75 -6.55 2.68
N ILE A 68 -4.79 -7.87 2.54
CA ILE A 68 -4.47 -8.80 3.65
C ILE A 68 -3.02 -8.61 4.10
N ILE A 69 -2.07 -8.59 3.16
CA ILE A 69 -0.65 -8.42 3.49
C ILE A 69 -0.41 -7.05 4.11
N VAL A 70 -0.96 -5.99 3.51
CA VAL A 70 -0.83 -4.63 4.05
C VAL A 70 -1.36 -4.57 5.46
N GLY A 71 -2.55 -5.13 5.71
CA GLY A 71 -3.16 -5.19 7.04
C GLY A 71 -2.33 -5.97 8.05
N ILE A 72 -1.86 -7.17 7.70
CA ILE A 72 -1.03 -8.01 8.58
C ILE A 72 0.29 -7.31 8.91
N VAL A 73 1.00 -6.80 7.90
CA VAL A 73 2.31 -6.17 8.11
C VAL A 73 2.15 -4.87 8.88
N ALA A 74 1.14 -4.05 8.58
CA ALA A 74 0.89 -2.81 9.30
C ALA A 74 0.51 -3.07 10.77
N ALA A 75 -0.31 -4.09 11.05
CA ALA A 75 -0.69 -4.46 12.40
C ALA A 75 0.51 -4.98 13.23
N LYS A 76 1.44 -5.73 12.61
CA LYS A 76 2.63 -6.26 13.30
C LYS A 76 3.76 -5.24 13.41
N ALA A 77 3.85 -4.27 12.50
CA ALA A 77 4.87 -3.24 12.51
C ALA A 77 4.74 -2.26 13.70
N ASP A 78 3.55 -2.16 14.31
CA ASP A 78 3.33 -1.45 15.58
C ASP A 78 4.19 -2.01 16.73
N ILE A 79 4.80 -3.20 16.56
CA ILE A 79 5.59 -3.89 17.59
C ILE A 79 7.11 -3.63 17.42
N SER A 80 7.59 -3.19 16.24
CA SER A 80 9.03 -3.24 15.91
C SER A 80 9.66 -1.94 15.41
N VAL A 81 8.89 -0.89 15.10
CA VAL A 81 9.48 0.38 14.67
C VAL A 81 10.08 1.06 15.91
N GLY A 82 11.41 1.03 16.01
CA GLY A 82 12.13 1.57 17.16
C GLY A 82 11.81 3.04 17.41
N ARG A 83 11.75 3.41 18.71
CA ARG A 83 11.50 4.77 19.21
C ARG A 83 12.62 5.71 18.75
N ASP A 84 12.52 6.15 17.51
CA ASP A 84 13.47 7.04 16.90
C ASP A 84 13.09 8.46 17.35
N SER A 85 13.90 9.04 18.24
CA SER A 85 13.64 10.29 18.99
C SER A 85 13.56 11.56 18.14
N ASN A 86 13.66 11.42 16.82
CA ASN A 86 13.66 12.53 15.89
C ASN A 86 12.21 12.94 15.55
N LEU A 87 11.76 14.07 16.12
CA LEU A 87 10.44 14.66 15.88
C LEU A 87 10.30 15.01 14.39
N MET A 88 9.50 14.23 13.64
CA MET A 88 9.03 14.67 12.33
C MET A 88 8.10 15.87 12.50
N ALA A 89 8.20 16.83 11.60
CA ALA A 89 7.30 17.98 11.63
C ALA A 89 5.87 17.54 11.26
N PRO A 90 4.81 18.15 11.83
CA PRO A 90 3.42 17.75 11.56
C PRO A 90 3.04 17.72 10.07
N PHE A 91 3.64 18.59 9.26
CA PHE A 91 3.43 18.60 7.81
C PHE A 91 4.00 17.34 7.13
N GLU A 92 5.11 16.79 7.63
CA GLU A 92 5.74 15.57 7.10
C GLU A 92 4.82 14.37 7.32
N ILE A 93 4.24 14.26 8.53
CA ILE A 93 3.28 13.22 8.90
C ILE A 93 2.07 13.23 7.96
N LEU A 94 1.53 14.43 7.66
CA LEU A 94 0.41 14.59 6.75
C LEU A 94 0.78 14.18 5.32
N ALA A 95 1.95 14.60 4.83
CA ALA A 95 2.44 14.26 3.50
C ALA A 95 2.66 12.74 3.34
N TYR A 96 3.27 12.07 4.32
CA TYR A 96 3.43 10.62 4.29
C TYR A 96 2.09 9.89 4.36
N SER A 97 1.14 10.35 5.19
CA SER A 97 -0.19 9.74 5.27
C SER A 97 -0.93 9.82 3.95
N PHE A 98 -0.88 10.99 3.31
CA PHE A 98 -1.48 11.23 2.02
C PHE A 98 -0.87 10.33 0.95
N ILE A 99 0.46 10.28 0.86
CA ILE A 99 1.16 9.44 -0.11
C ILE A 99 0.85 7.96 0.09
N THR A 100 0.83 7.48 1.33
CA THR A 100 0.47 6.08 1.64
C THR A 100 -0.94 5.77 1.16
N GLY A 101 -1.91 6.65 1.44
CA GLY A 101 -3.29 6.47 0.97
C GLY A 101 -3.41 6.46 -0.55
N VAL A 102 -2.74 7.39 -1.22
CA VAL A 102 -2.70 7.46 -2.69
C VAL A 102 -2.03 6.22 -3.28
N LEU A 103 -0.94 5.73 -2.68
CA LEU A 103 -0.24 4.53 -3.15
C LEU A 103 -1.11 3.27 -3.02
N ILE A 104 -1.85 3.12 -1.92
CA ILE A 104 -2.83 2.04 -1.75
C ILE A 104 -3.90 2.13 -2.85
N ALA A 105 -4.52 3.30 -3.01
CA ALA A 105 -5.57 3.51 -3.99
C ALA A 105 -5.09 3.25 -5.43
N ALA A 106 -3.92 3.78 -5.79
CA ALA A 106 -3.31 3.61 -7.10
C ALA A 106 -2.93 2.14 -7.37
N THR A 107 -2.47 1.42 -6.35
CA THR A 107 -2.15 -0.01 -6.46
C THR A 107 -3.40 -0.87 -6.63
N VAL A 108 -4.46 -0.59 -5.86
CA VAL A 108 -5.76 -1.27 -6.03
C VAL A 108 -6.32 -0.99 -7.42
N PHE A 109 -6.28 0.26 -7.86
CA PHE A 109 -6.75 0.66 -9.19
C PHE A 109 -6.01 -0.07 -10.30
N LYS A 110 -4.68 -0.17 -10.20
CA LYS A 110 -3.83 -0.92 -11.15
C LYS A 110 -4.17 -2.41 -11.23
N TYR A 111 -4.72 -3.00 -10.17
CA TYR A 111 -5.12 -4.41 -10.16
C TYR A 111 -6.51 -4.65 -10.75
N LEU A 112 -7.31 -3.61 -10.98
CA LEU A 112 -8.61 -3.73 -11.65
C LEU A 112 -8.44 -4.12 -13.12
N PRO A 113 -9.43 -4.81 -13.73
CA PRO A 113 -9.45 -5.07 -15.16
C PRO A 113 -9.52 -3.76 -15.97
N ASP A 114 -8.91 -3.74 -17.16
CA ASP A 114 -8.84 -2.54 -18.01
C ASP A 114 -10.23 -1.96 -18.32
N ALA A 115 -11.21 -2.81 -18.60
CA ALA A 115 -12.61 -2.39 -18.83
C ALA A 115 -13.20 -1.63 -17.63
N THR A 116 -12.90 -2.07 -16.40
CA THR A 116 -13.36 -1.40 -15.18
C THR A 116 -12.59 -0.10 -14.94
N GLN A 117 -11.29 -0.08 -15.24
CA GLN A 117 -10.48 1.12 -15.15
C GLN A 117 -11.01 2.21 -16.07
N GLU A 118 -11.28 1.89 -17.34
CA GLU A 118 -11.81 2.85 -18.32
C GLU A 118 -13.17 3.40 -17.91
N GLN A 119 -14.05 2.55 -17.38
CA GLN A 119 -15.35 2.97 -16.89
C GLN A 119 -15.22 3.96 -15.71
N ILE A 120 -14.29 3.73 -14.77
CA ILE A 120 -14.05 4.63 -13.65
C ILE A 120 -13.41 5.95 -14.12
N ILE A 121 -12.46 5.88 -15.04
CA ILE A 121 -11.77 7.03 -15.61
C ILE A 121 -12.76 7.95 -16.31
N SER A 122 -13.72 7.40 -17.07
CA SER A 122 -14.77 8.17 -17.75
C SER A 122 -15.68 8.96 -16.80
N GLN A 123 -15.76 8.56 -15.53
CA GLN A 123 -16.62 9.18 -14.52
C GLN A 123 -15.87 10.19 -13.64
N THR A 124 -14.55 10.07 -13.48
CA THR A 124 -13.81 10.84 -12.48
C THR A 124 -12.43 11.30 -12.99
N HIS A 125 -12.25 12.61 -13.08
CA HIS A 125 -10.98 13.22 -13.48
C HIS A 125 -9.82 12.95 -12.51
N LEU A 126 -10.08 12.77 -11.21
CA LEU A 126 -9.03 12.47 -10.22
C LEU A 126 -8.34 11.12 -10.47
N VAL A 127 -9.03 10.16 -11.08
CA VAL A 127 -8.50 8.81 -11.30
C VAL A 127 -7.47 8.78 -12.43
N HIS A 128 -7.56 9.72 -13.38
CA HIS A 128 -6.51 9.92 -14.39
C HIS A 128 -5.15 10.16 -13.72
N PHE A 129 -5.10 10.97 -12.67
CA PHE A 129 -3.85 11.24 -11.94
C PHE A 129 -3.28 10.01 -11.23
N LEU A 130 -4.13 9.04 -10.83
CA LEU A 130 -3.66 7.80 -10.23
C LEU A 130 -3.02 6.87 -11.28
N LYS A 131 -3.59 6.82 -12.47
CA LYS A 131 -3.10 5.97 -13.57
C LYS A 131 -1.84 6.53 -14.22
N ASP A 132 -1.90 7.77 -14.68
CA ASP A 132 -0.87 8.36 -15.54
C ASP A 132 0.43 8.63 -14.76
N TYR A 133 0.30 8.93 -13.47
CA TYR A 133 1.43 9.21 -12.59
C TYR A 133 1.74 8.06 -11.61
N TYR A 134 1.26 6.85 -11.86
CA TYR A 134 1.49 5.69 -10.97
C TYR A 134 2.96 5.51 -10.59
N THR A 135 3.87 5.62 -11.57
CA THR A 135 5.32 5.51 -11.33
C THR A 135 5.84 6.64 -10.44
N LEU A 136 5.31 7.87 -10.60
CA LEU A 136 5.68 8.98 -9.71
C LEU A 136 5.20 8.74 -8.29
N TRP A 137 3.97 8.23 -8.10
CA TRP A 137 3.45 7.87 -6.78
C TRP A 137 4.23 6.72 -6.14
N LEU A 138 4.75 5.79 -6.93
CA LEU A 138 5.59 4.69 -6.43
C LEU A 138 6.97 5.18 -5.99
N LEU A 139 7.49 6.24 -6.62
CA LEU A 139 8.77 6.87 -6.26
C LEU A 139 8.64 7.99 -5.22
N SER A 140 7.44 8.56 -5.05
CA SER A 140 7.22 9.72 -4.18
C SER A 140 7.65 9.50 -2.73
N PRO A 141 7.51 8.32 -2.10
CA PRO A 141 7.97 8.12 -0.73
C PRO A 141 9.49 8.19 -0.62
N ILE A 142 10.23 7.67 -1.61
CA ILE A 142 11.69 7.74 -1.66
C ILE A 142 12.14 9.19 -1.85
N ALA A 143 11.50 9.92 -2.78
CA ALA A 143 11.78 11.33 -2.99
C ALA A 143 11.55 12.15 -1.71
N LEU A 144 10.50 11.85 -0.95
CA LEU A 144 10.19 12.53 0.31
C LEU A 144 11.25 12.25 1.38
N ILE A 145 11.69 11.00 1.52
CA ILE A 145 12.77 10.62 2.44
C ILE A 145 14.06 11.37 2.09
N LEU A 146 14.43 11.41 0.80
CA LEU A 146 15.63 12.12 0.34
C LEU A 146 15.56 13.62 0.64
N PHE A 147 14.41 14.24 0.36
CA PHE A 147 14.23 15.66 0.60
C PHE A 147 14.30 16.03 2.09
N ILE A 148 13.62 15.27 2.95
CA ILE A 148 13.66 15.47 4.41
C ILE A 148 15.07 15.24 4.94
N THR A 149 15.72 14.15 4.51
CA THR A 149 17.07 13.80 4.99
C THR A 149 18.10 14.86 4.58
N SER A 150 18.00 15.40 3.36
CA SER A 150 18.87 16.47 2.89
C SER A 150 18.72 17.75 3.71
N ARG A 151 17.50 18.09 4.12
CA ARG A 151 17.22 19.30 4.93
C ARG A 151 17.78 19.22 6.35
N ARG A 152 18.01 18.02 6.88
CA ARG A 152 18.54 17.80 8.24
C ARG A 152 20.07 17.80 8.29
N ARG A 153 20.77 17.75 7.15
CA ARG A 153 22.25 17.77 7.08
C ARG A 153 22.86 19.16 6.88
N ILE A 154 22.03 20.17 6.56
CA ILE A 154 22.40 21.59 6.44
C ILE A 154 21.97 22.28 7.73
#